data_AF-A0A7J4CUN2-F1
#
_entry.id   AF-A0A7J4CUN2-F1
#
_cell.length_a   1.000
_cell.length_b   1.000
_cell.length_c   1.000
_cell.angle_alpha   90.00
_cell.angle_beta   90.00
_cell.angle_gamma   90.00
#
_symmetry.space_group_name_H-M   'P 1'
#
loop_
_entity.id
_entity.type
_entity.pdbx_description
1 polymer ?
#
loop_
_entity_poly.entity_id
_entity_poly.type
_entity_poly.pdbx_seq_one_letter_code
_entity_poly.pdbx_strand_id
1 'polypeptide(L)' 'MMVKFAYFPGCVAKGSARELEDAMRAVVGKLGIELVDMPGASCCGAGVMKQANHKLQQSACT' A
#
# COMPACT_ATOMS: atom_id res chain seq x y z
N MET A 1 -4.73 14.69 18.79
CA MET A 1 -4.92 13.27 19.14
C MET A 1 -4.40 12.48 17.95
N MET A 2 -3.33 11.68 18.09
CA MET A 2 -2.71 10.96 16.95
C MET A 2 -3.46 9.65 16.72
N VAL A 3 -3.92 9.43 15.49
CA VAL A 3 -4.67 8.21 15.11
C VAL A 3 -3.68 7.19 14.57
N LYS A 4 -3.73 5.96 15.08
CA LYS A 4 -2.84 4.86 14.66
C LYS A 4 -3.55 3.96 13.66
N PHE A 5 -2.90 3.65 12.55
CA PHE A 5 -3.40 2.69 11.55
C PHE A 5 -2.36 1.62 11.26
N ALA A 6 -2.82 0.39 11.05
CA ALA A 6 -1.97 -0.69 10.54
C ALA A 6 -1.65 -0.42 9.06
N TYR A 7 -0.37 -0.44 8.71
CA TYR A 7 0.12 -0.11 7.38
C TYR A 7 0.46 -1.36 6.58
N PHE A 8 -0.24 -1.52 5.46
CA PHE A 8 0.02 -2.56 4.46
C PHE A 8 0.55 -1.90 3.18
N PRO A 9 1.88 -1.80 2.99
CA PRO A 9 2.48 -1.20 1.79
C PRO A 9 2.39 -2.08 0.54
N GLY A 10 2.02 -3.35 0.67
CA GLY A 10 2.02 -4.30 -0.45
C GLY A 10 3.43 -4.64 -0.97
N CYS A 11 3.49 -5.27 -2.14
CA CYS A 11 4.75 -5.71 -2.76
C CYS A 11 5.40 -4.62 -3.65
N VAL A 12 4.60 -3.79 -4.33
CA VAL A 12 5.08 -2.76 -5.26
C VAL A 12 5.76 -1.61 -4.50
N ALA A 13 5.14 -1.08 -3.44
CA ALA A 13 5.71 0.02 -2.66
C ALA A 13 6.98 -0.39 -1.90
N LYS A 14 7.11 -1.67 -1.52
CA LYS A 14 8.35 -2.21 -0.92
C LYS A 14 9.44 -2.51 -1.95
N GLY A 15 9.07 -2.75 -3.21
CA GLY A 15 9.96 -3.23 -4.26
C GLY A 15 10.26 -2.15 -5.30
N SER A 16 9.48 -2.14 -6.38
CA SER A 16 9.75 -1.37 -7.60
C SER A 16 9.38 0.11 -7.52
N ALA A 17 8.56 0.54 -6.55
CA ALA A 17 8.10 1.92 -6.41
C ALA A 17 8.30 2.42 -4.96
N ARG A 18 9.55 2.51 -4.52
CA ARG A 18 9.88 2.93 -3.14
C ARG A 18 9.47 4.37 -2.85
N GLU A 19 9.43 5.21 -3.87
CA GLU A 19 8.95 6.59 -3.78
C GLU A 19 7.50 6.68 -3.27
N LEU A 20 6.68 5.64 -3.50
CA LEU A 20 5.32 5.58 -3.00
C LEU A 20 5.29 5.41 -1.47
N GLU A 21 6.20 4.62 -0.92
CA GLU A 21 6.36 4.45 0.53
C GLU A 21 6.83 5.76 1.18
N ASP A 22 7.85 6.40 0.59
CA ASP A 22 8.41 7.66 1.08
C ASP A 22 7.35 8.78 1.06
N ALA A 23 6.62 8.91 -0.05
CA ALA A 23 5.53 9.87 -0.18
C ALA A 23 4.43 9.61 0.85
N MET A 24 4.06 8.34 1.06
CA MET A 24 3.02 7.99 2.03
C MET A 24 3.44 8.35 3.46
N ARG A 25 4.67 8.02 3.87
CA ARG A 25 5.20 8.38 5.20
C ARG A 25 5.31 9.89 5.40
N ALA A 26 5.68 10.64 4.36
CA ALA A 26 5.74 12.10 4.42
C ALA A 26 4.35 12.75 4.59
N VAL A 27 3.32 12.19 3.96
CA VAL A 27 1.94 12.72 4.03
C VAL A 27 1.30 12.41 5.38
N VAL A 28 1.37 11.17 5.87
CA VAL A 28 0.74 10.78 7.15
C VAL A 28 1.27 11.57 8.34
N GLY A 29 2.57 11.90 8.33
CA GLY A 29 3.18 12.71 9.39
C GLY A 29 2.53 14.11 9.47
N LYS A 30 2.17 14.69 8.33
CA LYS A 30 1.46 15.99 8.27
C LYS A 30 -0.01 15.88 8.69
N LEU A 31 -0.64 14.73 8.49
CA LEU A 31 -2.03 14.48 8.89
C LEU A 31 -2.16 14.10 10.37
N GLY A 32 -1.05 13.96 11.12
CA GLY A 32 -1.08 13.51 12.50
C GLY A 32 -1.48 12.04 12.64
N ILE A 33 -1.13 11.23 11.64
CA ILE A 33 -1.40 9.79 11.59
C ILE A 33 -0.09 9.03 11.84
N GLU A 34 -0.15 8.00 12.68
CA GLU A 34 0.95 7.06 12.89
C GLU A 34 0.66 5.76 12.13
N LEU A 35 1.59 5.38 11.25
CA LEU A 35 1.55 4.11 10.52
C LEU A 35 2.33 3.05 11.29
N VAL A 36 1.63 2.00 11.69
CA VAL A 36 2.22 0.84 12.37
C VAL A 36 2.49 -0.24 11.35
N ASP A 37 3.76 -0.60 11.14
CA ASP A 37 4.13 -1.65 10.20
C ASP A 37 3.55 -3.01 10.63
N MET A 38 3.06 -3.77 9.64
CA MET A 38 2.52 -5.11 9.86
C MET A 38 3.57 -6.17 9.50
N PRO A 39 4.33 -6.72 10.47
CA PRO A 39 5.30 -7.78 10.21
C PRO A 39 4.57 -9.05 9.74
N GLY A 40 4.99 -9.59 8.60
CA GLY A 40 4.37 -10.77 7.98
C GLY A 40 3.32 -10.47 6.90
N ALA A 41 3.04 -9.20 6.60
CA ALA A 41 2.22 -8.81 5.46
C ALA A 41 2.80 -9.35 4.14
N SER A 42 2.10 -10.30 3.51
CA SER A 42 2.43 -10.91 2.22
C SER A 42 1.76 -10.21 1.04
N CYS A 43 2.07 -10.62 -0.19
CA CYS A 43 1.45 -10.08 -1.41
C CYS A 43 -0.08 -10.22 -1.38
N CYS A 44 -0.81 -9.19 -1.81
CA CYS A 44 -2.27 -9.20 -1.92
C CYS A 44 -2.80 -10.06 -3.09
N GLY A 45 -1.91 -10.57 -3.94
CA GLY A 45 -2.27 -11.41 -5.10
C GLY A 45 -2.88 -10.65 -6.28
N ALA A 46 -2.97 -9.32 -6.22
CA ALA A 46 -3.60 -8.50 -7.26
C ALA A 46 -2.97 -8.69 -8.66
N GLY A 47 -1.66 -8.97 -8.74
CA GLY A 47 -0.97 -9.24 -10.00
C GLY A 47 -1.21 -10.62 -10.62
N VAL A 48 -1.77 -11.57 -9.86
CA VAL A 48 -2.04 -12.95 -10.33
C VAL A 48 -3.54 -13.29 -10.37
N MET A 49 -4.37 -12.51 -9.68
CA MET A 49 -5.82 -12.63 -9.69
C MET A 49 -6.40 -12.04 -10.98
N LYS A 50 -7.10 -12.86 -11.76
CA LYS A 50 -7.87 -12.38 -12.91
C LYS A 50 -9.12 -11.65 -12.39
N GLN A 51 -9.21 -10.35 -12.63
CA GLN A 51 -10.39 -9.57 -12.30
C GLN A 51 -11.57 -9.99 -13.18
N ALA A 52 -12.77 -10.03 -12.61
CA ALA A 52 -13.99 -10.35 -13.35
C ALA A 52 -14.29 -9.32 -14.46
N ASN A 53 -13.89 -8.07 -14.24
CA ASN A 53 -14.03 -6.98 -15.20
C ASN A 53 -12.66 -6.63 -15.80
N HIS A 54 -12.52 -6.83 -17.10
CA HIS A 54 -11.27 -6.57 -17.83
C HIS A 54 -10.79 -5.12 -17.71
N LYS A 55 -11.73 -4.15 -17.67
CA LYS A 55 -11.37 -2.72 -17.52
C LYS A 55 -10.79 -2.39 -16.15
N LEU A 56 -11.19 -3.13 -15.11
CA LEU A 56 -10.70 -2.94 -13.75
C LEU A 56 -9.43 -3.76 -13.46
N GLN A 57 -9.00 -4.62 -14.39
CA GLN A 57 -7.80 -5.44 -14.20
C GLN A 57 -6.52 -4.61 -14.14
N GLN A 58 -6.46 -3.51 -14.89
CA GLN A 58 -5.27 -2.67 -14.97
C GLN A 58 -5.07 -1.80 -13.73
N SER A 59 -6.13 -1.49 -12.99
CA SER A 59 -6.10 -0.65 -11.79
C SER A 59 -5.88 -1.42 -10.48
N ALA A 60 -5.75 -2.75 -10.53
CA ALA A 60 -5.59 -3.57 -9.32
C ALA A 60 -4.17 -3.49 -8.72
N CYS A 61 -3.17 -3.07 -9.49
CA CYS A 61 -1.75 -3.09 -9.08
C CYS A 61 -0.97 -1.78 -9.38
N THR A 62 -1.60 -0.77 -9.96
CA THR A 62 -1.08 0.61 -10.05
C THR A 62 -1.53 1.43 -8.86
#